data_AF-A0A3G2IHS6-F1
#
_entry.id   AF-A0A3G2IHS6-F1
#
_cell.length_a   1.000
_cell.length_b   1.000
_cell.length_c   1.000
_cell.angle_alpha   90.00
_cell.angle_beta   90.00
_cell.angle_gamma   90.00
#
_symmetry.space_group_name_H-M   'P 1'
#
loop_
_entity.id
_entity.type
_entity.pdbx_description
1 polymer ?
#
loop_
_entity_poly.entity_id
_entity_poly.type
_entity_poly.pdbx_seq_one_letter_code
_entity_poly.pdbx_strand_id
1 'polypeptide(L)'
;MAALTTAVKAYIVQALACLDTPSQVVKAVQEEFGLVITRQQVESHDPTKANGKKLAQKWVELFHFTREQLQKELSGIPIANKAIRLRSLDRMASQAESMKNYPLAAKLIEQAAKECGDMYTNRKKL
;
A
#
# COMPACT_ATOMS: atom_id res chain seq x y z
N MET A 1 -21.67 -20.30 -13.34
CA MET A 1 -20.70 -19.18 -13.38
C MET A 1 -19.76 -19.42 -14.55
N ALA A 2 -19.48 -18.41 -15.39
CA ALA A 2 -18.53 -18.58 -16.48
C ALA A 2 -17.15 -18.97 -15.94
N ALA A 3 -16.51 -19.94 -16.57
CA ALA A 3 -15.15 -20.33 -16.21
C ALA A 3 -14.19 -19.19 -16.62
N LEU A 4 -13.55 -18.55 -15.65
CA LEU A 4 -12.56 -17.51 -15.92
C LEU A 4 -11.31 -18.12 -16.57
N THR A 5 -10.83 -17.47 -17.62
CA THR A 5 -9.54 -17.81 -18.25
C THR A 5 -8.39 -17.57 -17.28
N THR A 6 -7.25 -18.20 -17.52
CA THR A 6 -6.04 -17.99 -16.70
C THR A 6 -5.61 -16.52 -16.68
N ALA A 7 -5.77 -15.80 -17.79
CA ALA A 7 -5.45 -14.37 -17.87
C ALA A 7 -6.35 -13.52 -16.94
N VAL A 8 -7.67 -13.73 -16.96
CA VAL A 8 -8.60 -12.99 -16.10
C VAL A 8 -8.36 -13.29 -14.62
N LYS A 9 -8.02 -14.55 -14.29
CA LYS A 9 -7.66 -14.92 -12.91
C LYS A 9 -6.38 -14.21 -12.45
N ALA A 10 -5.36 -14.16 -13.30
CA ALA A 10 -4.11 -13.46 -12.99
C ALA A 10 -4.38 -11.97 -12.74
N TYR A 11 -5.17 -11.34 -13.60
CA TYR A 11 -5.56 -9.94 -13.46
C TYR A 11 -6.26 -9.66 -12.12
N ILE A 12 -7.28 -10.46 -11.78
CA ILE A 12 -8.01 -10.31 -10.51
C ILE A 12 -7.06 -10.43 -9.31
N VAL A 13 -6.20 -11.46 -9.32
CA VAL A 13 -5.24 -11.71 -8.23
C VAL A 13 -4.28 -10.53 -8.08
N GLN A 14 -3.76 -9.99 -9.18
CA GLN A 14 -2.84 -8.85 -9.18
C GLN A 14 -3.52 -7.56 -8.70
N ALA A 15 -4.72 -7.26 -9.18
CA ALA A 15 -5.48 -6.08 -8.77
C ALA A 15 -5.78 -6.11 -7.25
N LEU A 16 -6.23 -7.26 -6.73
CA LEU A 16 -6.42 -7.45 -5.29
C LEU A 16 -5.09 -7.32 -4.52
N ALA A 17 -4.00 -7.87 -5.06
CA ALA A 17 -2.65 -7.70 -4.54
C ALA A 17 -2.13 -6.25 -4.62
N CYS A 18 -2.81 -5.37 -5.35
CA CYS A 18 -2.56 -3.94 -5.45
C CYS A 18 -3.48 -3.08 -4.55
N LEU A 19 -4.22 -3.70 -3.61
CA LEU A 19 -5.20 -3.06 -2.70
C LEU A 19 -6.50 -2.60 -3.36
N ASP A 20 -6.79 -3.00 -4.60
CA ASP A 20 -8.11 -2.74 -5.16
C ASP A 20 -9.18 -3.51 -4.40
N THR A 21 -10.30 -2.84 -4.12
CA THR A 21 -11.45 -3.48 -3.48
C THR A 21 -12.14 -4.43 -4.46
N PRO A 22 -12.82 -5.49 -3.98
CA PRO A 22 -13.56 -6.40 -4.86
C PRO A 22 -14.56 -5.68 -5.78
N SER A 23 -15.16 -4.57 -5.34
CA SER A 23 -16.06 -3.75 -6.15
C SER A 23 -15.35 -3.02 -7.29
N GLN A 24 -14.12 -2.54 -7.08
CA GLN A 24 -13.30 -1.92 -8.12
C GLN A 24 -12.88 -2.97 -9.15
N VAL A 25 -12.42 -4.14 -8.70
CA VAL A 25 -11.97 -5.21 -9.60
C VAL A 25 -13.12 -5.75 -10.46
N VAL A 26 -14.34 -5.86 -9.94
CA VAL A 26 -15.52 -6.23 -10.75
C VAL A 26 -15.71 -5.26 -11.91
N LYS A 27 -15.64 -3.95 -11.64
CA LYS A 27 -15.78 -2.92 -12.68
C LYS A 27 -14.65 -3.00 -13.70
N ALA A 28 -13.40 -3.10 -13.23
CA ALA A 28 -12.23 -3.19 -14.08
C ALA A 28 -12.26 -4.42 -14.99
N VAL A 29 -12.70 -5.59 -14.47
CA VAL A 29 -12.86 -6.80 -15.29
C VAL A 29 -13.95 -6.64 -16.35
N GLN A 30 -15.05 -5.96 -16.03
CA GLN A 30 -16.08 -5.65 -17.01
C GLN A 30 -15.56 -4.73 -18.12
N GLU A 31 -14.77 -3.71 -17.75
CA GLU A 31 -14.19 -2.73 -18.68
C GLU A 31 -13.12 -3.36 -19.59
N GLU A 32 -12.19 -4.14 -19.04
CA GLU A 32 -11.06 -4.70 -19.79
C GLU A 32 -11.41 -6.00 -20.54
N PHE A 33 -12.28 -6.84 -19.98
CA PHE A 33 -12.57 -8.17 -20.53
C PHE A 33 -14.02 -8.35 -20.97
N GLY A 34 -14.90 -7.37 -20.73
CA GLY A 34 -16.33 -7.48 -21.06
C GLY A 34 -17.09 -8.51 -20.21
N LEU A 35 -16.50 -8.99 -19.11
CA LEU A 35 -17.03 -10.09 -18.32
C LEU A 35 -17.77 -9.58 -17.07
N VAL A 36 -19.04 -9.96 -16.96
CA VAL A 36 -19.84 -9.71 -15.76
C VAL A 36 -19.53 -10.80 -14.72
N ILE A 37 -18.84 -10.43 -13.66
CA ILE A 37 -18.52 -11.32 -12.52
C ILE A 37 -19.06 -10.76 -11.21
N THR A 38 -19.23 -11.62 -10.20
CA THR A 38 -19.70 -11.18 -8.88
C THR A 38 -18.55 -10.81 -7.96
N ARG A 39 -18.84 -9.98 -6.95
CA ARG A 39 -17.87 -9.68 -5.87
C ARG A 39 -17.39 -10.93 -5.14
N GLN A 40 -18.28 -11.91 -4.89
CA GLN A 40 -17.87 -13.17 -4.25
C GLN A 40 -16.89 -13.96 -5.11
N GLN A 41 -17.05 -13.90 -6.44
CA GLN A 41 -16.09 -14.53 -7.37
C GLN A 41 -14.73 -13.86 -7.32
N VAL A 42 -14.69 -12.54 -7.21
CA VAL A 42 -13.44 -11.80 -7.05
C VAL A 42 -12.79 -12.14 -5.70
N GLU A 43 -13.56 -12.15 -4.60
CA GLU A 43 -13.06 -12.47 -3.26
C GLU A 43 -12.46 -13.88 -3.15
N SER A 44 -12.89 -14.84 -3.96
CA SER A 44 -12.29 -16.18 -3.96
C SER A 44 -10.88 -16.23 -4.55
N HIS A 45 -10.40 -15.13 -5.12
CA HIS A 45 -9.04 -14.94 -5.63
C HIS A 45 -8.16 -14.11 -4.68
N ASP A 46 -8.65 -13.77 -3.48
CA ASP A 46 -7.87 -13.14 -2.42
C ASP A 46 -7.51 -14.18 -1.32
N PRO A 47 -6.24 -14.60 -1.18
CA PRO A 47 -5.84 -15.59 -0.18
C PRO A 47 -5.98 -15.08 1.26
N THR A 48 -6.15 -13.77 1.47
CA THR A 48 -6.35 -13.17 2.81
C THR A 48 -7.80 -13.23 3.29
N LYS A 49 -8.74 -13.63 2.42
CA LYS A 49 -10.18 -13.70 2.72
C LYS A 49 -10.64 -15.14 2.93
N ALA A 50 -11.76 -15.29 3.66
CA ALA A 50 -12.36 -16.60 3.90
C ALA A 50 -12.71 -17.35 2.61
N ASN A 51 -13.19 -16.62 1.59
CA ASN A 51 -13.57 -17.17 0.29
C ASN A 51 -12.37 -17.65 -0.54
N GLY A 52 -11.15 -17.15 -0.27
CA GLY A 52 -9.92 -17.53 -0.98
C GLY A 52 -9.10 -18.63 -0.32
N LYS A 53 -9.58 -19.24 0.78
CA LYS A 53 -8.84 -20.32 1.49
C LYS A 53 -8.51 -21.54 0.62
N LYS A 54 -9.30 -21.80 -0.43
CA LYS A 54 -9.11 -22.92 -1.37
C LYS A 54 -8.42 -22.49 -2.68
N LEU A 55 -7.87 -21.27 -2.72
CA LEU A 55 -7.18 -20.76 -3.89
C LEU A 55 -5.93 -21.60 -4.18
N ALA A 56 -5.72 -21.97 -5.44
CA ALA A 56 -4.57 -22.79 -5.82
C ALA A 56 -3.25 -22.07 -5.52
N GLN A 57 -2.24 -22.84 -5.08
CA GLN A 57 -0.95 -22.33 -4.60
C GLN A 57 -0.28 -21.32 -5.55
N LYS A 58 -0.32 -21.57 -6.87
CA LYS A 58 0.24 -20.65 -7.89
C LYS A 58 -0.31 -19.23 -7.82
N TRP A 59 -1.59 -19.07 -7.45
CA TRP A 59 -2.24 -17.76 -7.35
C TRP A 59 -1.93 -17.09 -6.02
N VAL A 60 -1.77 -17.87 -4.96
CA VAL A 60 -1.30 -17.39 -3.65
C VAL A 60 0.10 -16.81 -3.79
N GLU A 61 0.99 -17.50 -4.50
CA GLU A 61 2.34 -17.04 -4.81
C GLU A 61 2.33 -15.75 -5.64
N LEU A 62 1.53 -15.70 -6.71
CA LEU A 62 1.38 -14.49 -7.52
C LEU A 62 0.87 -13.30 -6.68
N PHE A 63 -0.09 -13.52 -5.79
CA PHE A 63 -0.63 -12.49 -4.91
C PHE A 63 0.45 -11.92 -4.01
N HIS A 64 1.19 -12.77 -3.29
CA HIS A 64 2.21 -12.32 -2.35
C HIS A 64 3.40 -11.68 -3.07
N PHE A 65 3.82 -12.23 -4.21
CA PHE A 65 4.85 -11.63 -5.06
C PHE A 65 4.45 -10.21 -5.49
N THR A 66 3.24 -10.05 -6.03
CA THR A 66 2.73 -8.74 -6.50
C THR A 66 2.62 -7.75 -5.33
N ARG A 67 2.12 -8.21 -4.18
CA ARG A 67 2.03 -7.40 -2.96
C ARG A 67 3.40 -6.90 -2.50
N GLU A 68 4.40 -7.77 -2.53
CA GLU A 68 5.77 -7.42 -2.14
C GLU A 68 6.37 -6.39 -3.10
N GLN A 69 6.15 -6.54 -4.41
CA GLN A 69 6.60 -5.55 -5.39
C GLN A 69 5.95 -4.18 -5.16
N LEU A 70 4.64 -4.13 -4.93
CA LEU A 70 3.95 -2.89 -4.57
C LEU A 70 4.57 -2.24 -3.32
N GLN A 71 4.84 -3.03 -2.27
CA GLN A 71 5.45 -2.51 -1.06
C GLN A 71 6.87 -1.97 -1.31
N LYS A 72 7.66 -2.63 -2.16
CA LYS A 72 8.99 -2.16 -2.57
C LYS A 72 8.89 -0.84 -3.33
N GLU A 73 8.00 -0.74 -4.31
CA GLU A 73 7.75 0.50 -5.06
C GLU A 73 7.32 1.64 -4.15
N LEU A 74 6.36 1.39 -3.25
CA LEU A 74 5.90 2.37 -2.27
C LEU A 74 7.03 2.80 -1.31
N SER A 75 7.91 1.87 -0.92
CA SER A 75 9.07 2.19 -0.08
C SER A 75 10.12 3.04 -0.79
N GLY A 76 10.14 3.01 -2.12
CA GLY A 76 10.97 3.88 -2.97
C GLY A 76 10.47 5.33 -3.01
N ILE A 77 9.21 5.60 -2.63
CA ILE A 77 8.67 6.95 -2.58
C ILE A 77 9.36 7.72 -1.43
N PRO A 78 10.06 8.84 -1.71
CA PRO A 78 10.83 9.57 -0.70
C PRO A 78 10.04 9.96 0.54
N ILE A 79 8.80 10.43 0.36
CA ILE A 79 7.93 10.83 1.47
C ILE A 79 7.42 9.64 2.29
N ALA A 80 7.44 8.41 1.78
CA ALA A 80 7.06 7.22 2.54
C ALA A 80 8.19 6.76 3.48
N ASN A 81 9.45 7.09 3.17
CA ASN A 81 10.61 6.66 3.93
C ASN A 81 10.95 7.61 5.10
N LYS A 82 10.93 7.07 6.34
CA LYS A 82 11.26 7.81 7.57
C LYS A 82 12.63 8.48 7.54
N ALA A 83 13.67 7.78 7.06
CA ALA A 83 15.01 8.33 7.01
C ALA A 83 15.09 9.56 6.07
N ILE A 84 14.36 9.53 4.96
CA ILE A 84 14.36 10.64 3.99
C ILE A 84 13.57 11.84 4.54
N ARG A 85 12.43 11.59 5.19
CA ARG A 85 11.66 12.65 5.86
C ARG A 85 12.48 13.34 6.94
N LEU A 86 13.14 12.58 7.82
CA LEU A 86 14.01 13.12 8.87
C LEU A 86 15.16 13.97 8.31
N ARG A 87 15.84 13.51 7.25
CA ARG A 87 16.88 14.32 6.57
C ARG A 87 16.34 15.62 5.99
N SER A 88 15.08 15.63 5.57
CA SER A 88 14.44 16.82 5.02
C SER A 88 14.06 17.80 6.13
N LEU A 89 13.53 17.29 7.25
CA LEU A 89 13.22 18.10 8.45
C LEU A 89 14.48 18.73 9.05
N ASP A 90 15.58 17.97 9.12
CA ASP A 90 16.89 18.46 9.58
C ASP A 90 17.38 19.66 8.75
N ARG A 91 17.44 19.52 7.42
CA ARG A 91 17.81 20.64 6.52
C ARG A 91 16.89 21.85 6.68
N MET A 92 15.57 21.62 6.79
CA MET A 92 14.60 22.70 6.99
C MET A 92 14.81 23.42 8.33
N ALA A 93 15.13 22.68 9.39
CA ALA A 93 15.40 23.24 10.72
C ALA A 93 16.67 24.10 10.69
N SER A 94 17.78 23.60 10.11
CA SER A 94 19.02 24.37 9.98
C SER A 94 18.82 25.66 9.16
N GLN A 95 18.01 25.61 8.11
CA GLN A 95 17.69 26.80 7.31
C GLN A 95 16.81 27.79 8.11
N ALA A 96 15.84 27.31 8.88
CA ALA A 96 15.02 28.17 9.73
C ALA A 96 15.87 28.85 10.82
N GLU A 97 16.83 28.14 11.40
CA GLU A 97 17.79 28.70 12.36
C GLU A 97 18.69 29.77 11.74
N SER A 98 19.22 29.54 10.53
CA SER A 98 20.08 30.53 9.84
C SER A 98 19.32 31.83 9.53
N MET A 99 18.01 31.72 9.26
CA MET A 99 17.10 32.85 9.07
C MET A 99 16.61 33.47 10.38
N LYS A 100 17.09 33.00 11.55
CA LYS A 100 16.62 33.40 12.90
C LYS A 100 15.12 33.18 13.12
N ASN A 101 14.50 32.29 12.36
CA ASN A 101 13.10 31.89 12.52
C ASN A 101 13.01 30.71 13.50
N TYR A 102 13.35 30.99 14.77
CA TYR A 102 13.35 29.99 15.84
C TYR A 102 11.97 29.33 16.08
N PRO A 103 10.83 30.04 15.97
CA PRO A 103 9.53 29.38 16.10
C PRO A 103 9.29 28.28 15.06
N LEU A 104 9.75 28.49 13.80
CA LEU A 104 9.65 27.46 12.76
C LEU A 104 10.64 26.32 13.00
N ALA A 105 11.88 26.62 13.38
CA ALA A 105 12.89 25.61 13.71
C ALA A 105 12.39 24.67 14.83
N ALA A 106 11.83 25.23 15.91
CA ALA A 106 11.25 24.45 17.00
C ALA A 106 10.13 23.50 16.53
N LYS A 107 9.24 23.95 15.65
CA LYS A 107 8.18 23.11 15.07
C LYS A 107 8.72 21.97 14.22
N LEU A 108 9.77 22.22 13.43
CA LEU A 108 10.39 21.21 12.58
C LEU A 108 11.13 20.15 13.42
N ILE A 109 11.82 20.58 14.48
CA ILE A 109 12.46 19.68 15.45
C ILE A 109 11.41 18.85 16.20
N GLU A 110 10.30 19.47 16.63
CA GLU A 110 9.18 18.75 17.24
C GLU A 110 8.61 17.69 16.30
N GLN A 111 8.41 18.04 15.02
CA GLN A 111 7.94 17.09 14.01
C GLN A 111 8.90 15.91 13.82
N ALA A 112 10.22 16.17 13.79
CA ALA A 112 11.23 15.14 13.72
C ALA A 112 11.20 14.23 14.97
N ALA A 113 11.05 14.81 16.17
CA ALA A 113 10.93 14.06 17.42
C ALA A 113 9.68 13.16 17.43
N LYS A 114 8.54 13.67 16.96
CA LYS A 114 7.29 12.92 16.82
C LYS A 114 7.44 11.72 15.89
N GLU A 115 8.12 11.92 14.76
CA GLU A 115 8.41 10.85 13.82
C GLU A 115 9.39 9.81 14.38
N CYS A 116 10.45 10.25 15.07
CA CYS A 116 11.40 9.38 15.77
C CYS A 116 10.73 8.57 16.88
N GLY A 117 9.84 9.18 17.64
CA GLY A 117 9.07 8.57 18.73
C GLY A 117 7.93 7.66 18.27
N ASP A 118 7.78 7.44 16.96
CA ASP A 118 6.72 6.62 16.36
C ASP A 118 5.30 7.08 16.73
N MET A 119 5.12 8.38 17.00
CA MET A 119 3.85 8.98 17.41
C MET A 119 2.72 8.76 16.39
N TYR A 120 3.08 8.64 15.11
CA TYR A 120 2.15 8.40 14.00
C TYR A 120 1.96 6.92 13.67
N THR A 121 2.42 6.01 14.53
CA THR A 121 2.20 4.58 14.37
C THR A 121 1.22 4.08 15.42
N ASN A 122 0.59 2.94 15.14
CA ASN A 122 -0.28 2.27 16.11
C ASN A 122 0.49 1.59 17.27
N ARG A 123 1.80 1.84 17.42
CA ARG A 123 2.60 1.27 18.51
C ARG A 123 2.58 2.22 19.70
N LYS A 124 1.88 1.84 20.78
CA LYS A 124 2.02 2.49 22.08
C LYS A 124 3.21 1.88 22.81
N LYS A 125 4.18 2.70 23.21
CA LYS A 125 5.20 2.29 24.19
C LYS A 125 4.49 2.20 25.54
N LEU A 126 4.59 1.03 26.19
CA LEU A 126 4.10 0.78 27.55
C LEU A 126 4.99 1.50 28.57
#